data_AF-A0A832AVF9-F1
#
_entry.id   AF-A0A832AVF9-F1
#
_cell.length_a   1.000
_cell.length_b   1.000
_cell.length_c   1.000
_cell.angle_alpha   90.00
_cell.angle_beta   90.00
_cell.angle_gamma   90.00
#
_symmetry.space_group_name_H-M   'P 1'
#
loop_
_entity.id
_entity.type
_entity.pdbx_description
1 polymer ?
#
loop_
_entity_poly.entity_id
_entity_poly.type
_entity_poly.pdbx_seq_one_letter_code
_entity_poly.pdbx_strand_id
1 'polypeptide(L)'
;MKKLNFVAVYTFILLIIFLAVISYDFHDTFYPHTHINNLIGYVGADISNFLFTNFGILSYALPILLFTSVFAYLIKPIKFIRSIVFVFLFVIAVNIILFILFNAQGRAYLTQNGYFPYGLSGYYLGSSLEFYLGRVGIMVIFSPIAALCLLFSTKEMFLFIISLLKQIKFKKKIDIKPKIKEKQSFSQLAKSV
;
A
#
# COMPACT_ATOMS: atom_id res chain seq x y z
N MET A 1 -10.27 -15.70 -17.49
CA MET A 1 -11.00 -14.75 -16.61
C MET A 1 -10.99 -13.37 -17.26
N LYS A 2 -12.11 -12.63 -17.31
CA LYS A 2 -12.09 -11.24 -17.81
C LYS A 2 -11.25 -10.38 -16.86
N LYS A 3 -10.49 -9.39 -17.37
CA LYS A 3 -9.62 -8.51 -16.56
C LYS A 3 -10.36 -7.90 -15.36
N LEU A 4 -11.60 -7.47 -15.57
CA LEU A 4 -12.44 -6.88 -14.52
C LEU A 4 -12.77 -7.87 -13.40
N ASN A 5 -13.06 -9.12 -13.73
CA ASN A 5 -13.35 -10.16 -12.74
C ASN A 5 -12.12 -10.45 -11.88
N PHE A 6 -10.93 -10.50 -12.48
CA PHE A 6 -9.69 -10.68 -11.72
C PHE A 6 -9.46 -9.54 -10.74
N VAL A 7 -9.62 -8.29 -11.19
CA VAL A 7 -9.48 -7.11 -10.32
C VAL A 7 -10.48 -7.17 -9.17
N ALA A 8 -11.75 -7.48 -9.44
CA ALA A 8 -12.78 -7.58 -8.41
C ALA A 8 -12.44 -8.65 -7.35
N VAL A 9 -12.06 -9.86 -7.78
CA VAL A 9 -11.67 -10.95 -6.88
C VAL A 9 -10.43 -10.58 -6.07
N TYR A 10 -9.41 -10.02 -6.72
CA TYR A 10 -8.18 -9.61 -6.04
C TYR A 10 -8.44 -8.51 -5.00
N THR A 11 -9.22 -7.48 -5.34
CA THR A 11 -9.61 -6.43 -4.40
C THR A 11 -10.45 -6.96 -3.25
N PHE A 12 -11.35 -7.92 -3.50
CA PHE A 12 -12.14 -8.56 -2.45
C PHE A 12 -11.25 -9.33 -1.46
N ILE A 13 -10.27 -10.09 -1.96
CA ILE A 13 -9.29 -10.79 -1.11
C ILE A 13 -8.50 -9.78 -0.26
N LEU A 14 -8.03 -8.69 -0.86
CA LEU A 14 -7.32 -7.64 -0.12
C LEU A 14 -8.20 -6.95 0.92
N LEU A 15 -9.49 -6.78 0.66
CA LEU A 15 -10.43 -6.25 1.65
C LEU A 15 -10.59 -7.19 2.85
N ILE A 16 -10.70 -8.50 2.61
CA ILE A 16 -10.73 -9.50 3.70
C ILE A 16 -9.46 -9.41 4.53
N ILE A 17 -8.28 -9.37 3.89
CA ILE A 17 -6.99 -9.25 4.59
C ILE A 17 -6.93 -7.94 5.37
N PHE A 18 -7.38 -6.83 4.79
CA PHE A 18 -7.42 -5.53 5.45
C PHE A 18 -8.32 -5.55 6.70
N LEU A 19 -9.52 -6.12 6.59
CA LEU A 19 -10.45 -6.27 7.72
C LEU A 19 -9.89 -7.17 8.81
N ALA A 20 -9.23 -8.27 8.43
CA ALA A 20 -8.54 -9.14 9.37
C ALA A 20 -7.47 -8.35 10.15
N VAL A 21 -6.56 -7.67 9.44
CA VAL A 21 -5.41 -6.98 10.05
C VAL A 21 -5.85 -5.78 10.89
N ILE A 22 -6.86 -5.00 10.47
CA ILE A 22 -7.30 -3.82 11.21
C ILE A 22 -8.06 -4.16 12.50
N SER A 23 -8.65 -5.36 12.55
CA SER A 23 -9.34 -5.91 13.73
C SER A 23 -8.51 -6.95 14.47
N TYR A 24 -7.19 -6.91 14.27
CA TYR A 24 -6.29 -7.82 14.98
C TYR A 24 -6.27 -7.52 16.48
N ASP A 25 -6.58 -8.55 17.26
CA ASP A 25 -6.36 -8.60 18.71
C ASP A 25 -5.39 -9.75 18.99
N PHE A 26 -4.34 -9.47 19.77
CA PHE A 26 -3.35 -10.48 20.13
C PHE A 26 -3.94 -11.63 20.95
N HIS A 27 -5.00 -11.37 21.74
CA HIS A 27 -5.64 -12.38 22.58
C HIS A 27 -6.44 -13.41 21.76
N ASP A 28 -6.92 -13.03 20.57
CA ASP A 28 -7.64 -13.95 19.68
C ASP A 28 -6.77 -15.14 19.25
N THR A 29 -5.44 -14.99 19.32
CA THR A 29 -4.46 -15.98 18.87
C THR A 29 -4.25 -17.15 19.83
N PHE A 30 -4.63 -17.03 21.11
CA PHE A 30 -4.29 -18.02 22.13
C PHE A 30 -5.46 -18.93 22.47
N TYR A 31 -5.19 -20.23 22.52
CA TYR A 31 -6.15 -21.23 23.00
C TYR A 31 -6.11 -21.33 24.54
N PRO A 32 -7.25 -21.56 25.23
CA PRO A 32 -8.61 -21.64 24.69
C PRO A 32 -9.20 -20.27 24.33
N HIS A 33 -9.87 -20.19 23.18
CA HIS A 33 -10.54 -18.97 22.76
C HIS A 33 -11.80 -18.75 23.58
N THR A 34 -11.80 -17.71 24.41
CA THR A 34 -12.99 -17.29 25.17
C THR A 34 -13.88 -16.36 24.35
N HIS A 35 -13.27 -15.54 23.47
CA HIS A 35 -13.95 -14.64 22.55
C HIS A 35 -13.04 -14.38 21.35
N ILE A 36 -13.62 -14.04 20.18
CA ILE A 36 -12.87 -13.68 18.97
C ILE A 36 -13.35 -12.31 18.53
N ASN A 37 -12.47 -11.31 18.63
CA ASN A 37 -12.74 -9.92 18.28
C ASN A 37 -12.53 -9.62 16.78
N ASN A 38 -11.79 -10.48 16.07
CA ASN A 38 -11.50 -10.29 14.65
C ASN A 38 -12.76 -10.29 13.77
N LEU A 39 -12.87 -9.31 12.87
CA LEU A 39 -14.03 -9.13 11.98
C LEU A 39 -14.23 -10.26 10.96
N ILE A 40 -13.17 -11.01 10.66
CA ILE A 40 -13.20 -12.18 9.76
C ILE A 40 -13.30 -13.49 10.57
N GLY A 41 -13.34 -13.41 11.90
CA GLY A 41 -13.36 -14.53 12.82
C GLY A 41 -11.99 -15.19 12.98
N TYR A 42 -12.00 -16.46 13.43
CA TYR A 42 -10.79 -17.22 13.77
C TYR A 42 -9.73 -17.21 12.65
N VAL A 43 -10.15 -17.44 11.41
CA VAL A 43 -9.25 -17.43 10.25
C VAL A 43 -8.60 -16.06 10.04
N GLY A 44 -9.33 -14.99 10.30
CA GLY A 44 -8.80 -13.62 10.24
C GLY A 44 -7.76 -13.34 11.31
N ALA A 45 -7.98 -13.84 12.53
CA ALA A 45 -7.00 -13.76 13.61
C ALA A 45 -5.69 -14.48 13.23
N ASP A 46 -5.78 -15.70 12.68
CA ASP A 46 -4.62 -16.47 12.23
C ASP A 46 -3.86 -15.77 11.09
N ILE A 47 -4.57 -15.26 10.08
CA ILE A 47 -3.97 -14.50 8.97
C ILE A 47 -3.25 -13.26 9.52
N SER A 48 -3.88 -12.53 10.42
CA SER A 48 -3.32 -11.32 11.00
C SER A 48 -2.08 -11.63 11.83
N ASN A 49 -2.15 -12.62 12.71
CA ASN A 49 -1.01 -13.06 13.51
C ASN A 49 0.16 -13.49 12.62
N PHE A 50 -0.11 -14.24 11.55
CA PHE A 50 0.91 -14.61 10.57
C PHE A 50 1.56 -13.36 9.95
N LEU A 51 0.78 -12.38 9.51
CA LEU A 51 1.30 -11.15 8.92
C LEU A 51 2.11 -10.34 9.93
N PHE A 52 1.58 -10.07 11.13
CA PHE A 52 2.28 -9.32 12.18
C PHE A 52 3.56 -10.01 12.64
N THR A 53 3.54 -11.33 12.78
CA THR A 53 4.73 -12.09 13.14
C THR A 53 5.82 -11.96 12.07
N ASN A 54 5.47 -11.98 10.79
CA ASN A 54 6.46 -11.96 9.70
C ASN A 54 6.90 -10.55 9.27
N PHE A 55 6.00 -9.57 9.30
CA PHE A 55 6.20 -8.23 8.75
C PHE A 55 6.02 -7.09 9.76
N GLY A 56 5.62 -7.40 11.00
CA GLY A 56 5.42 -6.42 12.06
C GLY A 56 4.36 -5.38 11.72
N ILE A 57 4.60 -4.15 12.12
CA ILE A 57 3.70 -3.00 11.92
C ILE A 57 3.36 -2.76 10.44
N LEU A 58 4.23 -3.19 9.51
CA LEU A 58 3.98 -3.05 8.08
C LEU A 58 2.84 -3.94 7.56
N SER A 59 2.36 -4.88 8.37
CA SER A 59 1.16 -5.67 8.06
C SER A 59 -0.05 -4.78 7.78
N TYR A 60 -0.19 -3.64 8.49
CA TYR A 60 -1.24 -2.65 8.22
C TYR A 60 -1.11 -2.02 6.83
N ALA A 61 0.12 -1.76 6.37
CA ALA A 61 0.38 -1.16 5.07
C ALA A 61 0.28 -2.16 3.92
N LEU A 62 0.53 -3.45 4.18
CA LEU A 62 0.62 -4.50 3.17
C LEU A 62 -0.62 -4.59 2.26
N PRO A 63 -1.88 -4.70 2.75
CA PRO A 63 -3.05 -4.78 1.86
C PRO A 63 -3.24 -3.50 1.03
N ILE A 64 -2.89 -2.33 1.58
CA ILE A 64 -2.96 -1.05 0.88
C ILE A 64 -1.92 -0.97 -0.24
N LEU A 65 -0.69 -1.39 0.04
CA LEU A 65 0.39 -1.41 -0.95
C LEU A 65 0.12 -2.45 -2.05
N LEU A 66 -0.38 -3.62 -1.69
CA LEU A 66 -0.79 -4.66 -2.64
C LEU A 66 -1.96 -4.19 -3.51
N PHE A 67 -2.84 -3.34 -3.02
CA PHE A 67 -3.92 -2.76 -3.83
C PHE A 67 -3.38 -1.90 -4.98
N THR A 68 -2.22 -1.25 -4.82
CA THR A 68 -1.61 -0.44 -5.90
C THR A 68 -1.25 -1.27 -7.15
N SER A 69 -1.04 -2.58 -6.99
CA SER A 69 -0.76 -3.49 -8.11
C SER A 69 -1.94 -3.65 -9.08
N VAL A 70 -3.17 -3.34 -8.66
CA VAL A 70 -4.36 -3.34 -9.54
C VAL A 70 -4.14 -2.45 -10.75
N PHE A 71 -3.57 -1.25 -10.54
CA PHE A 71 -3.28 -0.31 -11.62
C PHE A 71 -2.25 -0.88 -12.61
N ALA A 72 -1.29 -1.66 -12.12
CA ALA A 72 -0.31 -2.33 -12.96
C ALA A 72 -0.95 -3.46 -13.78
N TYR A 73 -1.87 -4.23 -13.19
CA TYR A 73 -2.60 -5.30 -13.88
C TYR A 73 -3.47 -4.78 -15.02
N LEU A 74 -4.16 -3.65 -14.82
CA LEU A 74 -5.00 -3.02 -15.84
C LEU A 74 -4.19 -2.73 -17.12
N ILE A 75 -2.93 -2.32 -16.96
CA ILE A 75 -1.99 -2.08 -18.07
C ILE A 75 -1.51 -3.41 -18.66
N LYS A 76 -0.76 -4.22 -17.90
CA LYS A 76 -0.23 -5.53 -18.34
C LYS A 76 -0.07 -6.49 -17.15
N PRO A 77 -0.44 -7.78 -17.28
CA PRO A 77 -0.29 -8.78 -16.20
C PRO A 77 1.14 -8.93 -15.68
N ILE A 78 2.16 -8.83 -16.53
CA ILE A 78 3.56 -8.93 -16.07
C ILE A 78 3.96 -7.80 -15.10
N LYS A 79 3.36 -6.61 -15.26
CA LYS A 79 3.62 -5.46 -14.37
C LYS A 79 2.96 -5.65 -13.00
N PHE A 80 1.89 -6.42 -12.91
CA PHE A 80 1.25 -6.79 -11.64
C PHE A 80 2.19 -7.62 -10.77
N ILE A 81 2.79 -8.68 -11.34
CA ILE A 81 3.77 -9.52 -10.64
C ILE A 81 4.94 -8.66 -10.17
N ARG A 82 5.49 -7.81 -11.06
CA ARG A 82 6.56 -6.86 -10.72
C ARG A 82 6.17 -5.98 -9.53
N SER A 83 4.97 -5.39 -9.55
CA SER A 83 4.47 -4.53 -8.47
C SER A 83 4.40 -5.28 -7.14
N ILE A 84 3.83 -6.49 -7.11
CA ILE A 84 3.77 -7.34 -5.91
C ILE A 84 5.16 -7.66 -5.36
N VAL A 85 6.09 -8.08 -6.22
CA VAL A 85 7.47 -8.39 -5.80
C VAL A 85 8.12 -7.16 -5.15
N PHE A 86 7.98 -5.98 -5.74
CA PHE A 86 8.51 -4.76 -5.16
C PHE A 86 7.81 -4.32 -3.87
N VAL A 87 6.52 -4.64 -3.67
CA VAL A 87 5.85 -4.45 -2.38
C VAL A 87 6.53 -5.29 -1.30
N PHE A 88 6.77 -6.59 -1.55
CA PHE A 88 7.43 -7.45 -0.57
C PHE A 88 8.89 -7.04 -0.32
N LEU A 89 9.64 -6.67 -1.36
CA LEU A 89 11.01 -6.14 -1.20
C LEU A 89 11.02 -4.85 -0.38
N PHE A 90 10.05 -3.95 -0.60
CA PHE A 90 9.88 -2.75 0.22
C PHE A 90 9.62 -3.10 1.68
N VAL A 91 8.67 -4.00 1.94
CA VAL A 91 8.31 -4.44 3.30
C VAL A 91 9.50 -5.07 4.01
N ILE A 92 10.29 -5.90 3.32
CA ILE A 92 11.50 -6.51 3.88
C ILE A 92 12.56 -5.44 4.18
N ALA A 93 12.84 -4.54 3.24
CA ALA A 93 13.84 -3.49 3.41
C ALA A 93 13.49 -2.56 4.60
N VAL A 94 12.23 -2.18 4.74
CA VAL A 94 11.77 -1.36 5.88
C VAL A 94 11.77 -2.17 7.18
N ASN A 95 11.44 -3.46 7.15
CA ASN A 95 11.56 -4.33 8.33
C ASN A 95 13.00 -4.40 8.85
N ILE A 96 14.00 -4.48 7.98
CA ILE A 96 15.43 -4.43 8.33
C ILE A 96 15.77 -3.09 8.99
N ILE A 97 15.30 -1.97 8.43
CA ILE A 97 15.49 -0.64 9.02
C ILE A 97 14.85 -0.56 10.42
N LEU A 98 13.62 -1.05 10.58
CA LEU A 98 12.92 -1.07 11.86
C LEU A 98 13.64 -1.95 12.89
N PHE A 99 14.24 -3.08 12.49
CA PHE A 99 15.08 -3.87 13.36
C PHE A 99 16.24 -3.03 13.94
N ILE A 100 16.92 -2.22 13.14
CA ILE A 100 18.03 -1.38 13.61
C ILE A 100 17.57 -0.29 14.58
N LEU A 101 16.36 0.24 14.38
CA LEU A 101 15.80 1.28 15.24
C LEU A 101 15.33 0.74 16.60
N PHE A 102 14.73 -0.45 16.64
CA PHE A 102 14.13 -1.02 17.86
C PHE A 102 14.97 -2.11 18.53
N ASN A 103 15.96 -2.67 17.83
CA ASN A 103 16.85 -3.74 18.28
C ASN A 103 16.13 -5.04 18.70
N ALA A 104 16.88 -6.12 18.94
CA ALA A 104 16.35 -7.42 19.34
C ALA A 104 15.63 -7.38 20.70
N GLN A 105 16.19 -6.67 21.68
CA GLN A 105 15.64 -6.58 23.04
C GLN A 105 14.28 -5.86 23.06
N GLY A 106 14.13 -4.80 22.25
CA GLY A 106 12.87 -4.08 22.12
C GLY A 106 11.74 -4.97 21.58
N ARG A 107 12.04 -5.89 20.66
CA ARG A 107 11.05 -6.83 20.13
C ARG A 107 10.52 -7.76 21.21
N ALA A 108 11.39 -8.42 21.97
CA ALA A 108 10.97 -9.40 22.97
C ALA A 108 9.99 -8.81 23.99
N TYR A 109 10.30 -7.60 24.50
CA TYR A 109 9.45 -6.88 25.44
C TYR A 109 8.10 -6.45 24.82
N LEU A 110 8.13 -5.92 23.58
CA LEU A 110 6.93 -5.41 22.92
C LEU A 110 5.98 -6.52 22.45
N THR A 111 6.52 -7.65 21.96
CA THR A 111 5.70 -8.76 21.46
C THR A 111 4.92 -9.47 22.55
N GLN A 112 5.40 -9.44 23.81
CA GLN A 112 4.65 -9.96 24.95
C GLN A 112 3.33 -9.22 25.17
N ASN A 113 3.27 -7.95 24.76
CA ASN A 113 2.10 -7.10 24.84
C ASN A 113 1.35 -7.01 23.49
N GLY A 114 1.66 -7.89 22.52
CA GLY A 114 1.05 -7.88 21.19
C GLY A 114 1.56 -6.80 20.23
N TYR A 115 2.64 -6.08 20.57
CA TYR A 115 3.23 -5.06 19.70
C TYR A 115 4.40 -5.61 18.88
N PHE A 116 4.26 -5.56 17.56
CA PHE A 116 5.27 -6.06 16.62
C PHE A 116 5.91 -4.89 15.86
N PRO A 117 6.97 -4.23 16.38
CA PRO A 117 7.60 -3.09 15.70
C PRO A 117 8.19 -3.49 14.34
N TYR A 118 8.72 -4.71 14.25
CA TYR A 118 9.16 -5.36 13.04
C TYR A 118 8.92 -6.87 13.17
N GLY A 119 8.80 -7.55 12.04
CA GLY A 119 8.55 -8.98 11.98
C GLY A 119 9.84 -9.81 11.89
N LEU A 120 9.67 -11.13 11.82
CA LEU A 120 10.78 -12.08 11.71
C LEU A 120 11.68 -11.81 10.52
N SER A 121 11.12 -11.32 9.40
CA SER A 121 11.91 -10.94 8.22
C SER A 121 12.96 -9.87 8.55
N GLY A 122 12.58 -8.85 9.33
CA GLY A 122 13.49 -7.82 9.81
C GLY A 122 14.48 -8.34 10.84
N TYR A 123 14.02 -9.21 11.75
CA TYR A 123 14.89 -9.82 12.77
C TYR A 123 16.04 -10.60 12.14
N TYR A 124 15.73 -11.62 11.32
CA TYR A 124 16.75 -12.52 10.78
C TYR A 124 17.70 -11.80 9.83
N LEU A 125 17.16 -11.04 8.87
CA LEU A 125 17.99 -10.33 7.89
C LEU A 125 18.73 -9.16 8.54
N GLY A 126 18.05 -8.40 9.40
CA GLY A 126 18.63 -7.26 10.10
C GLY A 126 19.76 -7.68 11.03
N SER A 127 19.61 -8.76 11.81
CA SER A 127 20.68 -9.25 12.69
C SER A 127 21.90 -9.71 11.91
N SER A 128 21.71 -10.41 10.79
CA SER A 128 22.82 -10.86 9.94
C SER A 128 23.51 -9.67 9.28
N LEU A 129 22.75 -8.70 8.76
CA LEU A 129 23.32 -7.53 8.09
C LEU A 129 23.99 -6.56 9.06
N GLU A 130 23.52 -6.44 10.30
CA GLU A 130 24.10 -5.54 11.29
C GLU A 130 25.54 -5.92 11.58
N PHE A 131 25.83 -7.22 11.60
CA PHE A 131 27.19 -7.75 11.75
C PHE A 131 28.14 -7.30 10.62
N TYR A 132 27.67 -7.25 9.37
CA TYR A 132 28.51 -6.94 8.21
C TYR A 132 28.59 -5.45 7.87
N LEU A 133 27.48 -4.72 8.00
CA LEU A 133 27.34 -3.34 7.52
C LEU A 133 27.31 -2.33 8.66
N GLY A 134 27.06 -2.78 9.90
CA GLY A 134 26.72 -1.91 11.01
C GLY A 134 25.39 -1.18 10.82
N ARG A 135 24.93 -0.53 11.89
CA ARG A 135 23.64 0.19 11.92
C ARG A 135 23.57 1.32 10.88
N VAL A 136 24.63 2.14 10.81
CA VAL A 136 24.69 3.28 9.89
C VAL A 136 24.71 2.79 8.44
N GLY A 137 25.49 1.74 8.14
CA GLY A 137 25.55 1.17 6.80
C GLY A 137 24.20 0.65 6.32
N ILE A 138 23.46 -0.05 7.19
CA ILE A 138 22.09 -0.49 6.87
C ILE A 138 21.18 0.70 6.57
N MET A 139 21.16 1.72 7.43
CA MET A 139 20.30 2.89 7.23
C MET A 139 20.60 3.58 5.88
N VAL A 140 21.87 3.77 5.55
CA VAL A 140 22.30 4.44 4.31
C VAL A 140 21.99 3.60 3.07
N ILE A 141 22.13 2.27 3.14
CA ILE A 141 21.94 1.37 1.99
C ILE A 141 20.46 1.01 1.79
N PHE A 142 19.76 0.64 2.86
CA PHE A 142 18.38 0.13 2.75
C PHE A 142 17.34 1.23 2.61
N SER A 143 17.60 2.46 3.06
CA SER A 143 16.68 3.59 2.83
C SER A 143 16.44 3.88 1.33
N PRO A 144 17.48 4.04 0.47
CA PRO A 144 17.27 4.23 -0.96
C PRO A 144 16.71 2.98 -1.63
N ILE A 145 17.09 1.77 -1.20
CA ILE A 145 16.51 0.52 -1.72
C ILE A 145 15.00 0.47 -1.43
N ALA A 146 14.58 0.79 -0.21
CA ALA A 146 13.17 0.86 0.15
C ALA A 146 12.44 1.92 -0.69
N ALA A 147 13.00 3.12 -0.84
CA ALA A 147 12.40 4.17 -1.66
C ALA A 147 12.23 3.74 -3.13
N LEU A 148 13.23 3.07 -3.71
CA LEU A 148 13.15 2.54 -5.07
C LEU A 148 12.10 1.42 -5.19
N CYS A 149 12.06 0.50 -4.23
CA CYS A 149 11.06 -0.57 -4.21
C CYS A 149 9.64 0.01 -4.14
N LEU A 150 9.43 1.00 -3.26
CA LEU A 150 8.15 1.69 -3.16
C LEU A 150 7.78 2.35 -4.51
N LEU A 151 8.71 3.09 -5.10
CA LEU A 151 8.50 3.74 -6.40
C LEU A 151 8.14 2.74 -7.50
N PHE A 152 8.83 1.60 -7.59
CA PHE A 152 8.55 0.58 -8.61
C PHE A 152 7.25 -0.18 -8.35
N SER A 153 6.84 -0.30 -7.08
CA SER A 153 5.56 -0.92 -6.70
C SER A 153 4.36 -0.04 -7.07
N THR A 154 4.47 1.28 -6.89
CA THR A 154 3.35 2.24 -7.04
C THR A 154 3.36 3.03 -8.34
N LYS A 155 4.37 2.84 -9.21
CA LYS A 155 4.58 3.61 -10.44
C LYS A 155 3.32 3.76 -11.29
N GLU A 156 2.63 2.66 -11.58
CA GLU A 156 1.45 2.65 -12.44
C GLU A 156 0.25 3.37 -11.81
N MET A 157 0.09 3.29 -10.49
CA MET A 157 -0.93 4.05 -9.76
C MET A 157 -0.66 5.56 -9.89
N PHE A 158 0.58 6.00 -9.69
CA PHE A 158 0.93 7.42 -9.84
C PHE A 158 0.70 7.93 -11.27
N LEU A 159 1.08 7.16 -12.29
CA LEU A 159 0.83 7.51 -13.69
C LEU A 159 -0.67 7.63 -13.97
N PHE A 160 -1.48 6.72 -13.42
CA PHE A 160 -2.92 6.78 -13.52
C PHE A 160 -3.50 8.04 -12.87
N ILE A 161 -3.11 8.35 -11.63
CA ILE A 161 -3.56 9.56 -10.91
C ILE A 161 -3.17 10.83 -11.67
N ILE A 162 -1.93 10.92 -12.16
CA ILE A 162 -1.46 12.06 -12.96
C ILE A 162 -2.29 12.23 -14.24
N SER A 163 -2.66 11.12 -14.90
CA SER A 163 -3.50 11.17 -16.10
C SER A 163 -4.90 11.73 -15.80
N LEU A 164 -5.48 11.33 -14.66
CA LEU A 164 -6.77 11.80 -14.17
C LEU A 164 -6.73 13.30 -13.85
N LEU A 165 -5.70 13.75 -13.14
CA LEU A 165 -5.49 15.16 -12.82
C LEU A 165 -5.32 16.03 -14.07
N LYS A 166 -4.63 15.54 -15.10
CA LYS A 166 -4.52 16.25 -16.39
C LYS A 166 -5.89 16.39 -17.05
N GLN A 167 -6.69 15.32 -17.12
CA GLN A 167 -8.03 15.36 -17.72
C GLN A 167 -8.94 16.38 -17.02
N ILE A 168 -8.92 16.43 -15.69
CA ILE A 168 -9.72 17.38 -14.90
C ILE A 168 -9.31 18.83 -15.24
N LYS A 169 -8.01 19.12 -15.32
CA LYS A 169 -7.51 20.46 -15.68
C LYS A 169 -7.88 20.85 -17.11
N PHE A 170 -7.82 19.93 -18.07
CA PHE A 170 -8.26 20.17 -19.45
C PHE A 170 -9.76 20.43 -19.55
N LYS A 171 -10.59 19.64 -18.85
CA LYS A 171 -12.05 19.83 -18.83
C LYS A 171 -12.43 21.18 -18.23
N LYS A 172 -11.81 21.59 -17.12
CA LYS A 172 -11.98 22.93 -16.54
C LYS A 172 -11.58 24.06 -17.50
N LYS A 173 -10.53 23.86 -18.31
CA LYS A 173 -10.09 24.86 -19.31
C LYS A 173 -11.05 24.97 -20.51
N ILE A 174 -11.73 23.89 -20.87
CA ILE A 174 -12.75 23.87 -21.92
C ILE A 174 -14.06 24.49 -21.39
N ASP A 175 -14.48 24.15 -20.18
CA ASP A 175 -15.72 24.68 -19.57
C ASP A 175 -15.64 26.18 -19.22
N ILE A 176 -14.43 26.76 -19.06
CA ILE A 176 -14.24 28.22 -18.88
C ILE A 176 -14.43 29.01 -20.21
N LYS A 177 -14.53 28.35 -21.36
CA LYS A 177 -14.95 29.00 -22.61
C LYS A 177 -16.24 28.34 -23.10
N PRO A 178 -17.41 28.91 -22.79
CA PRO A 178 -18.02 29.85 -23.75
C PRO A 178 -19.05 30.87 -23.19
N LYS A 179 -19.01 32.14 -23.66
CA LYS A 179 -20.17 33.03 -23.99
C LYS A 179 -19.70 34.45 -24.33
N ILE A 180 -18.84 34.61 -25.34
CA ILE A 180 -18.61 35.92 -25.97
C ILE A 180 -18.65 35.71 -27.48
N LYS A 181 -19.83 35.37 -28.02
CA LYS A 181 -20.14 35.44 -29.46
C LYS A 181 -21.62 35.13 -29.69
N GLU A 182 -22.51 35.94 -29.12
CA GLU A 182 -23.92 35.95 -29.54
C GLU A 182 -24.63 37.31 -29.39
N LYS A 183 -23.90 38.37 -28.99
CA LYS A 183 -24.49 39.71 -28.81
C LYS A 183 -24.24 40.68 -29.97
N GLN A 184 -23.62 40.25 -31.07
CA GLN A 184 -23.31 41.12 -32.22
C GLN A 184 -24.20 40.94 -33.46
N SER A 185 -25.09 39.95 -33.52
CA SER A 185 -26.02 39.81 -34.65
C SER A 185 -27.34 40.59 -34.47
N PHE A 186 -27.72 40.96 -33.25
CA PHE A 186 -28.98 41.69 -33.00
C PHE A 186 -28.87 43.22 -33.14
N SER A 187 -27.67 43.81 -33.23
CA SER A 187 -27.53 45.26 -33.39
C SER A 187 -27.49 45.75 -34.84
N GLN A 188 -27.53 44.86 -35.83
CA GLN A 188 -27.54 45.22 -37.26
C GLN A 188 -28.94 45.19 -37.89
N LEU A 189 -29.93 44.53 -37.26
CA LEU A 189 -31.32 44.52 -37.74
C LEU A 189 -32.16 45.71 -37.23
N ALA A 190 -31.67 46.49 -36.26
CA ALA A 190 -32.38 47.64 -35.71
C ALA A 190 -32.04 48.99 -36.37
N LYS A 191 -31.29 48.99 -37.49
CA LYS A 191 -30.92 50.20 -38.24
C LYS A 191 -31.54 50.29 -39.64
N SER A 192 -32.53 49.45 -39.96
CA SER A 192 -33.20 49.43 -41.27
C SER A 192 -34.73 49.40 -41.16
N VAL A 193 -35.30 50.24 -40.30
CA VAL A 193 -36.72 50.63 -40.33
C VAL A 193 -36.81 52.14 -40.18
#